data_AF-A0A520XCU4-F1
#
_entry.id   AF-A0A520XCU4-F1
#
_cell.length_a   1.000
_cell.length_b   1.000
_cell.length_c   1.000
_cell.angle_alpha   90.00
_cell.angle_beta   90.00
_cell.angle_gamma   90.00
#
_symmetry.space_group_name_H-M   'P 1'
#
loop_
_entity.id
_entity.type
_entity.pdbx_description
1 polymer ?
#
loop_
_entity_poly.entity_id
_entity_poly.type
_entity_poly.pdbx_seq_one_letter_code
_entity_poly.pdbx_strand_id
1 'polypeptide(L)'
;EYARMHTLMLGDERRDRVQRHMEERMAACGVKDIYINRVDAAAPPGEMGFAYSRTALFEKYKTGSKDGSPVAPLLGDFTDYDHGASDFNFGPFSFMLAYSDHVVAYVFTPIDHNNSRCEIYWMVRGDAVEGKDYDVDELTWLWDITTISDKEIIVNNSKGVHSRYYEPGPFSAMEKEERSYIEWILRELKV
;
A
#
# COMPACT_ATOMS: atom_id res chain seq x y z
N GLU A 1 6.92 12.29 -3.40
CA GLU A 1 7.38 12.02 -2.02
C GLU A 1 7.49 10.54 -1.68
N TYR A 2 6.44 9.73 -1.86
CA TYR A 2 6.48 8.27 -1.65
C TYR A 2 7.76 7.57 -2.15
N ALA A 3 8.14 7.86 -3.41
CA ALA A 3 9.29 7.25 -4.05
C ALA A 3 10.66 7.63 -3.46
N ARG A 4 10.72 8.63 -2.58
CA ARG A 4 11.95 9.02 -1.87
C ARG A 4 12.20 8.16 -0.64
N MET A 5 11.19 7.44 -0.17
CA MET A 5 11.19 6.68 1.09
C MET A 5 11.13 5.19 0.87
N HIS A 6 10.27 4.74 -0.04
CA HIS A 6 10.05 3.32 -0.30
C HIS A 6 11.14 2.78 -1.22
N THR A 7 11.30 1.46 -1.29
CA THR A 7 12.27 0.81 -2.19
C THR A 7 11.62 0.16 -3.41
N LEU A 8 10.28 0.20 -3.50
CA LEU A 8 9.50 -0.47 -4.54
C LEU A 8 9.71 0.07 -5.97
N MET A 9 10.27 1.28 -6.13
CA MET A 9 10.63 1.80 -7.45
C MET A 9 11.93 1.19 -8.01
N LEU A 10 12.67 0.45 -7.19
CA LEU A 10 13.89 -0.22 -7.62
C LEU A 10 13.55 -1.52 -8.35
N GLY A 11 14.31 -1.82 -9.41
CA GLY A 11 14.26 -3.15 -10.02
C GLY A 11 14.71 -4.24 -9.03
N ASP A 12 14.26 -5.47 -9.27
CA ASP A 12 14.36 -6.60 -8.34
C ASP A 12 15.76 -6.79 -7.73
N GLU A 13 16.81 -6.86 -8.55
CA GLU A 13 18.20 -7.05 -8.04
C GLU A 13 18.65 -5.97 -7.05
N ARG A 14 18.23 -4.72 -7.27
CA ARG A 14 18.56 -3.61 -6.36
C ARG A 14 17.70 -3.67 -5.12
N ARG A 15 16.42 -4.03 -5.27
CA ARG A 15 15.47 -4.16 -4.16
C ARG A 15 15.96 -5.19 -3.15
N ASP A 16 16.38 -6.37 -3.59
CA ASP A 16 16.87 -7.46 -2.72
C ASP A 16 18.06 -7.00 -1.86
N ARG A 17 18.95 -6.19 -2.44
CA ARG A 17 20.11 -5.67 -1.71
C ARG A 17 19.72 -4.68 -0.61
N VAL A 18 18.69 -3.87 -0.85
CA VAL A 18 18.25 -2.85 0.11
C VAL A 18 17.26 -3.39 1.14
N GLN A 19 16.72 -4.60 0.99
CA GLN A 19 15.87 -5.23 2.02
C GLN A 19 16.64 -5.60 3.29
N ARG A 20 17.90 -6.02 3.14
CA ARG A 20 18.71 -6.66 4.20
C ARG A 20 18.73 -5.91 5.54
N HIS A 21 18.84 -4.59 5.51
CA HIS A 21 18.91 -3.80 6.73
C HIS A 21 17.60 -3.92 7.55
N MET A 22 16.45 -4.00 6.89
CA MET A 22 15.17 -4.26 7.54
C MET A 22 15.12 -5.70 8.06
N GLU A 23 15.44 -6.68 7.20
CA GLU A 23 15.41 -8.11 7.54
C GLU A 23 16.24 -8.45 8.80
N GLU A 24 17.43 -7.85 8.92
CA GLU A 24 18.32 -8.03 10.08
C GLU A 24 17.74 -7.45 11.39
N ARG A 25 16.81 -6.49 11.30
CA ARG A 25 16.19 -5.81 12.46
C ARG A 25 14.83 -6.39 12.84
N MET A 26 14.10 -6.99 11.89
CA MET A 26 12.72 -7.46 12.06
C MET A 26 12.54 -8.31 13.33
N ALA A 27 13.36 -9.35 13.50
CA ALA A 27 13.22 -10.26 14.65
C ALA A 27 13.43 -9.55 16.00
N ALA A 28 14.37 -8.61 16.07
CA ALA A 28 14.62 -7.81 17.28
C ALA A 28 13.48 -6.83 17.58
N CYS A 29 12.76 -6.40 16.54
CA CYS A 29 11.59 -5.51 16.63
C CYS A 29 10.28 -6.27 16.88
N GLY A 30 10.31 -7.60 17.01
CA GLY A 30 9.11 -8.43 17.18
C GLY A 30 8.34 -8.72 15.87
N VAL A 31 8.93 -8.41 14.72
CA VAL A 31 8.32 -8.62 13.40
C VAL A 31 8.71 -10.00 12.86
N LYS A 32 7.70 -10.75 12.40
CA LYS A 32 7.91 -12.02 11.70
C LYS A 32 8.10 -11.79 10.21
N ASP A 33 9.01 -12.53 9.61
CA ASP A 33 9.13 -12.61 8.16
C ASP A 33 8.00 -13.49 7.60
N ILE A 34 7.02 -12.83 7.01
CA ILE A 34 5.84 -13.45 6.42
C ILE A 34 5.70 -12.87 5.02
N TYR A 35 5.52 -13.75 4.04
CA TYR A 35 5.17 -13.38 2.68
C TYR A 35 3.97 -14.22 2.23
N ILE A 36 2.91 -13.54 1.81
CA ILE A 36 1.70 -14.15 1.27
C ILE A 36 1.34 -13.42 -0.01
N ASN A 37 1.21 -14.17 -1.10
CA ASN A 37 0.65 -13.67 -2.33
C ASN A 37 -0.45 -14.62 -2.82
N ARG A 38 -1.70 -14.22 -2.58
CA ARG A 38 -2.93 -14.87 -3.03
C ARG A 38 -3.89 -13.83 -3.62
N VAL A 39 -3.34 -12.83 -4.32
CA VAL A 39 -4.16 -11.76 -4.93
C VAL A 39 -4.98 -12.33 -6.09
N ASP A 40 -6.26 -11.93 -6.15
CA ASP A 40 -7.17 -12.18 -7.26
C ASP A 40 -7.14 -13.63 -7.78
N ALA A 41 -6.62 -13.84 -9.00
CA ALA A 41 -6.57 -15.14 -9.66
C ALA A 41 -5.69 -16.19 -8.93
N ALA A 42 -4.87 -15.79 -7.96
CA ALA A 42 -4.05 -16.68 -7.12
C ALA A 42 -4.78 -17.15 -5.85
N ALA A 43 -5.98 -16.63 -5.56
CA ALA A 43 -6.80 -17.08 -4.43
C ALA A 43 -7.35 -18.49 -4.67
N PRO A 44 -7.51 -19.32 -3.62
CA PRO A 44 -8.23 -20.59 -3.73
C PRO A 44 -9.69 -20.37 -4.21
N PRO A 45 -10.29 -21.34 -4.92
CA PRO A 45 -11.67 -21.22 -5.37
C PRO A 45 -12.64 -20.94 -4.23
N GLY A 46 -13.44 -19.87 -4.37
CA GLY A 46 -14.43 -19.45 -3.37
C GLY A 46 -13.87 -18.59 -2.23
N GLU A 47 -12.57 -18.31 -2.20
CA GLU A 47 -11.94 -17.42 -1.23
C GLU A 47 -11.73 -16.01 -1.83
N MET A 48 -11.76 -15.01 -0.94
CA MET A 48 -11.33 -13.66 -1.29
C MET A 48 -9.81 -13.64 -1.41
N GLY A 49 -9.28 -12.99 -2.46
CA GLY A 49 -7.85 -12.81 -2.58
C GLY A 49 -7.26 -11.98 -1.44
N PHE A 50 -6.03 -12.27 -1.04
CA PHE A 50 -5.31 -11.48 -0.05
C PHE A 50 -3.81 -11.59 -0.25
N ALA A 51 -3.09 -10.55 0.10
CA ALA A 51 -1.64 -10.61 0.17
C ALA A 51 -1.13 -9.83 1.36
N TYR A 52 0.05 -10.26 1.81
CA TYR A 52 0.83 -9.59 2.84
C TYR A 52 2.28 -9.65 2.38
N SER A 53 2.93 -8.50 2.38
CA SER A 53 4.38 -8.44 2.27
C SER A 53 4.90 -7.31 3.15
N ARG A 54 6.18 -7.39 3.51
CA ARG A 54 6.88 -6.31 4.19
C ARG A 54 8.09 -5.93 3.35
N THR A 55 8.20 -4.64 3.05
CA THR A 55 9.30 -4.11 2.25
C THR A 55 10.02 -2.99 2.98
N ALA A 56 11.31 -2.92 2.77
CA ALA A 56 12.16 -1.96 3.41
C ALA A 56 11.90 -0.55 2.85
N LEU A 57 11.91 0.42 3.75
CA LEU A 57 12.16 1.81 3.41
C LEU A 57 13.67 1.98 3.15
N PHE A 58 14.10 3.11 2.58
CA PHE A 58 15.51 3.43 2.60
C PHE A 58 15.97 3.63 4.06
N GLU A 59 17.15 3.10 4.41
CA GLU A 59 17.63 2.92 5.80
C GLU A 59 17.52 4.16 6.72
N LYS A 60 17.56 5.37 6.16
CA LYS A 60 17.41 6.59 6.97
C LYS A 60 15.99 6.85 7.48
N TYR A 61 14.95 6.23 6.90
CA TYR A 61 13.55 6.43 7.28
C TYR A 61 13.09 5.30 8.19
N LYS A 62 12.43 5.66 9.30
CA LYS A 62 11.82 4.70 10.23
C LYS A 62 10.35 4.44 9.91
N THR A 63 9.67 5.43 9.33
CA THR A 63 8.24 5.38 9.00
C THR A 63 7.94 6.25 7.77
N GLY A 64 6.69 6.23 7.31
CA GLY A 64 6.16 7.04 6.21
C GLY A 64 5.83 8.47 6.62
N SER A 65 6.81 9.22 7.11
CA SER A 65 6.69 10.63 7.50
C SER A 65 7.66 11.51 6.73
N LYS A 66 7.44 12.82 6.74
CA LYS A 66 8.16 13.80 5.90
C LYS A 66 9.69 13.72 5.99
N ASP A 67 10.24 13.51 7.17
CA ASP A 67 11.67 13.36 7.42
C ASP A 67 12.09 11.91 7.74
N GLY A 68 11.12 11.00 7.88
CA GLY A 68 11.34 9.61 8.29
C GLY A 68 11.33 9.37 9.78
N SER A 69 11.12 10.40 10.60
CA SER A 69 11.03 10.29 12.05
C SER A 69 9.66 9.74 12.47
N PRO A 70 9.55 9.05 13.61
CA PRO A 70 8.28 8.63 14.19
C PRO A 70 7.24 9.75 14.28
N VAL A 71 5.99 9.44 13.95
CA VAL A 71 4.83 10.36 14.02
C VAL A 71 3.75 9.89 15.00
N ALA A 72 3.86 8.66 15.49
CA ALA A 72 3.00 8.10 16.52
C ALA A 72 3.77 7.06 17.39
N PRO A 73 3.18 6.57 18.49
CA PRO A 73 3.75 5.44 19.23
C PRO A 73 3.77 4.15 18.40
N LEU A 74 4.73 3.27 18.69
CA LEU A 74 4.82 1.94 18.06
C LEU A 74 3.53 1.13 18.23
N LEU A 75 3.10 0.46 17.16
CA LEU A 75 1.91 -0.38 17.11
C LEU A 75 2.13 -1.74 17.74
N GLY A 76 1.07 -2.28 18.35
CA GLY A 76 1.04 -3.64 18.88
C GLY A 76 2.18 -3.91 19.86
N ASP A 77 2.91 -5.00 19.60
CA ASP A 77 4.04 -5.46 20.41
C ASP A 77 5.40 -5.08 19.80
N PHE A 78 5.45 -4.13 18.86
CA PHE A 78 6.72 -3.69 18.28
C PHE A 78 7.59 -3.00 19.33
N THR A 79 8.86 -3.38 19.35
CA THR A 79 9.84 -2.90 20.34
C THR A 79 10.76 -1.80 19.81
N ASP A 80 10.90 -1.70 18.49
CA ASP A 80 11.65 -0.64 17.78
C ASP A 80 11.20 -0.56 16.31
N TYR A 81 11.83 0.32 15.53
CA TYR A 81 11.64 0.46 14.09
C TYR A 81 12.63 -0.42 13.34
N ASP A 82 12.10 -1.40 12.60
CA ASP A 82 12.86 -2.22 11.66
C ASP A 82 13.05 -1.53 10.29
N HIS A 83 12.53 -0.31 10.11
CA HIS A 83 12.60 0.44 8.86
C HIS A 83 11.81 -0.20 7.71
N GLY A 84 10.76 -0.96 8.03
CA GLY A 84 9.87 -1.58 7.06
C GLY A 84 8.49 -0.92 6.96
N ALA A 85 7.85 -1.13 5.83
CA ALA A 85 6.42 -0.90 5.62
C ALA A 85 5.79 -2.19 5.09
N SER A 86 4.64 -2.58 5.64
CA SER A 86 3.90 -3.74 5.17
C SER A 86 2.78 -3.31 4.23
N ASP A 87 2.67 -3.99 3.10
CA ASP A 87 1.51 -3.96 2.22
C ASP A 87 0.61 -5.14 2.58
N PHE A 88 -0.67 -4.85 2.85
CA PHE A 88 -1.68 -5.85 3.13
C PHE A 88 -2.97 -5.51 2.39
N ASN A 89 -3.54 -6.46 1.64
CA ASN A 89 -4.81 -6.25 0.97
C ASN A 89 -5.76 -7.43 1.17
N PHE A 90 -7.05 -7.13 1.14
CA PHE A 90 -8.12 -8.12 1.12
C PHE A 90 -9.10 -7.77 -0.01
N GLY A 91 -9.24 -8.71 -0.93
CA GLY A 91 -9.91 -8.51 -2.19
C GLY A 91 -9.23 -7.44 -3.06
N PRO A 92 -9.95 -6.98 -4.09
CA PRO A 92 -9.43 -6.01 -5.06
C PRO A 92 -9.69 -4.54 -4.66
N PHE A 93 -10.34 -4.29 -3.53
CA PHE A 93 -10.87 -2.97 -3.19
C PHE A 93 -10.37 -2.41 -1.85
N SER A 94 -9.64 -3.20 -1.06
CA SER A 94 -9.17 -2.78 0.25
C SER A 94 -7.69 -3.02 0.42
N PHE A 95 -6.95 -1.94 0.64
CA PHE A 95 -5.49 -1.92 0.71
C PHE A 95 -5.05 -1.24 2.00
N MET A 96 -4.01 -1.77 2.65
CA MET A 96 -3.42 -1.20 3.85
C MET A 96 -1.91 -1.11 3.68
N LEU A 97 -1.36 0.01 4.12
CA LEU A 97 0.06 0.21 4.30
C LEU A 97 0.33 0.43 5.78
N ALA A 98 1.07 -0.50 6.39
CA ALA A 98 1.34 -0.52 7.82
C ALA A 98 2.82 -0.24 8.09
N TYR A 99 3.09 0.92 8.68
CA TYR A 99 4.39 1.25 9.27
C TYR A 99 4.48 0.73 10.70
N SER A 100 5.60 0.97 11.37
CA SER A 100 5.76 0.56 12.76
C SER A 100 4.89 1.36 13.75
N ASP A 101 4.44 2.57 13.40
CA ASP A 101 3.72 3.48 14.29
C ASP A 101 2.29 3.85 13.85
N HIS A 102 1.96 3.63 12.58
CA HIS A 102 0.60 3.88 12.06
C HIS A 102 0.28 2.99 10.85
N VAL A 103 -1.02 2.84 10.58
CA VAL A 103 -1.55 2.14 9.41
C VAL A 103 -2.44 3.08 8.62
N VAL A 104 -2.31 3.07 7.30
CA VAL A 104 -3.23 3.72 6.38
C VAL A 104 -4.01 2.66 5.63
N ALA A 105 -5.33 2.73 5.66
CA ALA A 105 -6.21 1.84 4.90
C ALA A 105 -6.98 2.62 3.84
N TYR A 106 -7.00 2.12 2.62
CA TYR A 106 -7.81 2.57 1.50
C TYR A 106 -8.94 1.57 1.24
N VAL A 107 -10.17 2.06 1.15
CA VAL A 107 -11.34 1.27 0.76
C VAL A 107 -12.02 1.93 -0.43
N PHE A 108 -12.01 1.24 -1.57
CA PHE A 108 -12.64 1.68 -2.80
C PHE A 108 -14.02 1.05 -2.96
N THR A 109 -15.07 1.85 -2.76
CA THR A 109 -16.47 1.42 -2.92
C THR A 109 -17.01 1.89 -4.27
N PRO A 110 -17.41 0.99 -5.19
CA PRO A 110 -18.11 1.38 -6.40
C PRO A 110 -19.43 2.08 -6.08
N ILE A 111 -19.71 3.20 -6.75
CA ILE A 111 -20.96 3.95 -6.61
C ILE A 111 -21.83 3.76 -7.85
N ASP A 112 -21.22 3.90 -9.02
CA ASP A 112 -21.81 3.58 -10.32
C ASP A 112 -20.68 3.24 -11.32
N HIS A 113 -21.01 3.10 -12.60
CA HIS A 113 -20.02 2.72 -13.63
C HIS A 113 -18.90 3.76 -13.83
N ASN A 114 -19.12 5.01 -13.46
CA ASN A 114 -18.21 6.13 -13.69
C ASN A 114 -17.56 6.64 -12.38
N ASN A 115 -18.07 6.21 -11.22
CA ASN A 115 -17.69 6.77 -9.93
C ASN A 115 -17.40 5.69 -8.89
N SER A 116 -16.32 5.90 -8.15
CA SER A 116 -15.98 5.16 -6.93
C SER A 116 -15.74 6.13 -5.80
N ARG A 117 -16.10 5.73 -4.58
CA ARG A 117 -15.73 6.42 -3.35
C ARG A 117 -14.46 5.78 -2.81
N CYS A 118 -13.44 6.60 -2.52
CA CYS A 118 -12.27 6.17 -1.78
C CYS A 118 -12.39 6.71 -0.35
N GLU A 119 -12.45 5.80 0.62
CA GLU A 119 -12.38 6.13 2.04
C GLU A 119 -11.00 5.77 2.55
N ILE A 120 -10.36 6.70 3.26
CA ILE A 120 -9.01 6.53 3.77
C ILE A 120 -9.06 6.65 5.30
N TYR A 121 -8.50 5.65 5.97
CA TYR A 121 -8.49 5.54 7.42
C TYR A 121 -7.05 5.53 7.91
N TRP A 122 -6.74 6.42 8.85
CA TRP A 122 -5.47 6.42 9.58
C TRP A 122 -5.70 5.82 10.95
N MET A 123 -4.92 4.81 11.29
CA MET A 123 -5.00 4.08 12.54
C MET A 123 -3.69 4.21 13.30
N VAL A 124 -3.82 4.62 14.56
CA VAL A 124 -2.73 4.68 15.54
C VAL A 124 -3.02 3.71 16.68
N ARG A 125 -2.10 3.58 17.63
CA ARG A 125 -2.32 2.77 18.83
C ARG A 125 -3.53 3.32 19.62
N GLY A 126 -4.37 2.42 20.16
CA GLY A 126 -5.66 2.80 20.75
C GLY A 126 -5.61 3.64 22.03
N ASP A 127 -4.44 3.80 22.65
CA ASP A 127 -4.18 4.66 23.81
C ASP A 127 -3.47 5.98 23.43
N ALA A 128 -3.12 6.18 22.15
CA ALA A 128 -2.46 7.40 21.68
C ALA A 128 -3.46 8.56 21.63
N VAL A 129 -3.02 9.73 22.11
CA VAL A 129 -3.84 10.93 22.21
C VAL A 129 -3.36 11.99 21.22
N GLU A 130 -4.28 12.47 20.39
CA GLU A 130 -4.02 13.58 19.45
C GLU A 130 -3.47 14.83 20.15
N GLY A 131 -2.50 15.49 19.53
CA GLY A 131 -1.84 16.69 20.06
C GLY A 131 -0.84 16.40 21.19
N LYS A 132 -0.71 15.15 21.62
CA LYS A 132 0.28 14.70 22.60
C LYS A 132 1.20 13.63 22.02
N ASP A 133 0.60 12.55 21.53
CA ASP A 133 1.31 11.36 21.05
C ASP A 133 1.45 11.35 19.52
N TYR A 134 0.57 12.08 18.81
CA TYR A 134 0.65 12.30 17.36
C TYR A 134 0.03 13.65 16.97
N ASP A 135 0.45 14.17 15.83
CA ASP A 135 -0.15 15.32 15.14
C ASP A 135 -0.79 14.83 13.83
N VAL A 136 -2.02 15.28 13.54
CA VAL A 136 -2.80 14.77 12.39
C VAL A 136 -2.16 15.17 11.07
N ASP A 137 -1.64 16.40 10.95
CA ASP A 137 -1.09 16.89 9.69
C ASP A 137 0.22 16.14 9.37
N GLU A 138 1.09 15.94 10.36
CA GLU A 138 2.32 15.15 10.18
C GLU A 138 2.05 13.67 9.90
N LEU A 139 1.07 13.06 10.61
CA LEU A 139 0.69 11.66 10.43
C LEU A 139 0.09 11.37 9.05
N THR A 140 -0.73 12.29 8.53
CA THR A 140 -1.46 12.09 7.27
C THR A 140 -0.70 12.58 6.04
N TRP A 141 0.31 13.44 6.21
CA TRP A 141 0.99 14.17 5.14
C TRP A 141 1.37 13.31 3.93
N LEU A 142 2.06 12.18 4.14
CA LEU A 142 2.62 11.40 3.02
C LEU A 142 1.50 10.86 2.12
N TRP A 143 0.45 10.34 2.74
CA TRP A 143 -0.63 9.68 2.03
C TRP A 143 -1.69 10.65 1.53
N ASP A 144 -1.85 11.82 2.15
CA ASP A 144 -2.69 12.88 1.61
C ASP A 144 -2.15 13.39 0.26
N ILE A 145 -0.88 13.80 0.21
CA ILE A 145 -0.28 14.31 -1.04
C ILE A 145 -0.18 13.24 -2.13
N THR A 146 0.03 11.98 -1.74
CA THR A 146 0.11 10.85 -2.67
C THR A 146 -1.29 10.56 -3.23
N THR A 147 -2.32 10.53 -2.38
CA THR A 147 -3.72 10.36 -2.80
C THR A 147 -4.17 11.44 -3.77
N ILE A 148 -3.83 12.70 -3.52
CA ILE A 148 -4.18 13.81 -4.42
C ILE A 148 -3.59 13.58 -5.82
N SER A 149 -2.33 13.13 -5.86
CA SER A 149 -1.62 12.84 -7.11
C SER A 149 -2.24 11.64 -7.84
N ASP A 150 -2.50 10.55 -7.12
CA ASP A 150 -3.10 9.33 -7.69
C ASP A 150 -4.51 9.58 -8.20
N LYS A 151 -5.32 10.36 -7.47
CA LYS A 151 -6.65 10.76 -7.92
C LYS A 151 -6.60 11.50 -9.25
N GLU A 152 -5.64 12.42 -9.42
CA GLU A 152 -5.48 13.14 -10.69
C GLU A 152 -5.15 12.17 -11.84
N ILE A 153 -4.23 11.22 -11.62
CA ILE A 153 -3.87 10.20 -12.60
C ILE A 153 -5.09 9.34 -12.96
N ILE A 154 -5.81 8.83 -11.97
CA ILE A 154 -7.00 7.99 -12.15
C ILE A 154 -8.08 8.72 -12.96
N VAL A 155 -8.39 9.97 -12.59
CA VAL A 155 -9.41 10.78 -13.27
C VAL A 155 -9.00 11.09 -14.71
N ASN A 156 -7.73 11.42 -14.94
CA ASN A 156 -7.24 11.70 -16.29
C ASN A 156 -7.22 10.43 -17.16
N ASN A 157 -6.86 9.28 -16.59
CA ASN A 157 -6.96 7.98 -17.27
C ASN A 157 -8.41 7.68 -17.67
N SER A 158 -9.37 7.86 -16.75
CA SER A 158 -10.79 7.66 -17.04
C SER A 158 -11.28 8.55 -18.19
N LYS A 159 -10.91 9.84 -18.22
CA LYS A 159 -11.25 10.74 -19.34
C LYS A 159 -10.71 10.22 -20.68
N GLY A 160 -9.49 9.68 -20.68
CA GLY A 160 -8.87 9.07 -21.86
C GLY A 160 -9.66 7.85 -22.36
N VAL A 161 -9.99 6.93 -21.46
CA VAL A 161 -10.76 5.70 -21.76
C VAL A 161 -12.15 6.00 -22.31
N HIS A 162 -12.78 7.10 -21.88
CA HIS A 162 -14.10 7.53 -22.39
C HIS A 162 -14.05 8.21 -23.77
N SER A 163 -12.87 8.41 -24.35
CA SER A 163 -12.74 8.94 -25.70
C SER A 163 -13.17 7.92 -26.75
N ARG A 164 -13.87 8.36 -27.79
CA ARG A 164 -14.18 7.52 -28.97
C ARG A 164 -12.96 7.02 -29.75
N TYR A 165 -11.78 7.57 -29.47
CA TYR A 165 -10.51 7.21 -30.10
C TYR A 165 -9.67 6.27 -29.25
N TYR A 166 -10.14 5.91 -28.05
CA TYR A 166 -9.42 5.00 -27.18
C TYR A 166 -9.43 3.58 -27.76
N GLU A 167 -8.25 2.95 -27.78
CA GLU A 167 -8.08 1.52 -28.02
C GLU A 167 -7.19 0.94 -26.90
N PRO A 168 -7.49 -0.26 -26.38
CA PRO A 168 -6.71 -0.86 -25.30
C PRO A 168 -5.29 -1.21 -25.76
N GLY A 169 -4.29 -0.78 -24.98
CA GLY A 169 -2.89 -1.13 -25.17
C GLY A 169 -2.47 -2.39 -24.40
N PRO A 170 -1.28 -2.94 -24.70
CA PRO A 170 -0.73 -4.06 -23.94
C PRO A 170 -0.23 -3.60 -22.56
N PHE A 171 -0.44 -4.44 -21.54
CA PHE A 171 0.21 -4.28 -20.24
C PHE A 171 1.72 -4.49 -20.35
N SER A 172 2.48 -3.62 -19.69
CA SER A 172 3.91 -3.77 -19.47
C SER A 172 4.23 -4.91 -18.48
N ALA A 173 5.52 -5.18 -18.29
CA ALA A 173 5.98 -6.14 -17.29
C ALA A 173 5.77 -5.64 -15.84
N MET A 174 5.68 -4.32 -15.64
CA MET A 174 5.42 -3.74 -14.32
C MET A 174 3.94 -3.82 -13.94
N GLU A 175 3.04 -3.96 -14.92
CA GLU A 175 1.59 -3.98 -14.72
C GLU A 175 1.03 -5.41 -14.56
N LYS A 176 1.77 -6.26 -13.83
CA LYS A 176 1.39 -7.65 -13.63
C LYS A 176 0.12 -7.77 -12.78
N GLU A 177 0.02 -6.95 -11.74
CA GLU A 177 -1.10 -7.01 -10.80
C GLU A 177 -2.39 -6.48 -11.46
N GLU A 178 -2.31 -5.42 -12.27
CA GLU A 178 -3.41 -4.89 -13.07
C GLU A 178 -3.93 -5.92 -14.06
N ARG A 179 -3.01 -6.66 -14.72
CA ARG A 179 -3.40 -7.78 -15.58
C ARG A 179 -4.12 -8.87 -14.80
N SER A 180 -3.59 -9.25 -13.62
CA SER A 180 -4.20 -10.27 -12.74
C SER A 180 -5.62 -9.88 -12.34
N TYR A 181 -5.82 -8.62 -11.93
CA TYR A 181 -7.13 -8.07 -11.59
C TYR A 181 -8.11 -8.14 -12.76
N ILE A 182 -7.70 -7.69 -13.96
CA ILE A 182 -8.56 -7.74 -15.16
C ILE A 182 -8.92 -9.18 -15.53
N GLU A 183 -7.97 -10.11 -15.46
CA GLU A 183 -8.25 -11.52 -15.72
C GLU A 183 -9.24 -12.12 -14.71
N TRP A 184 -9.08 -11.76 -13.43
CA TRP A 184 -9.97 -12.20 -12.36
C TRP A 184 -11.39 -11.65 -12.53
N ILE A 185 -11.57 -10.33 -12.68
CA ILE A 185 -12.92 -9.74 -12.78
C ILE A 185 -13.66 -10.25 -14.03
N LEU A 186 -12.96 -10.50 -15.14
CA LEU A 186 -13.55 -11.10 -16.33
C LEU A 186 -13.96 -12.56 -16.15
N ARG A 187 -13.36 -13.30 -15.21
CA ARG A 187 -13.81 -14.64 -14.84
C ARG A 187 -15.07 -14.56 -13.98
N GLU A 188 -15.10 -13.66 -13.01
CA GLU A 188 -16.26 -13.43 -12.14
C GLU A 188 -17.51 -12.98 -12.92
N LEU A 189 -17.34 -12.13 -13.95
CA LEU A 189 -18.45 -11.63 -14.78
C LEU A 189 -18.98 -12.67 -15.79
N LYS A 190 -18.31 -13.80 -15.99
CA LYS A 190 -18.75 -14.87 -16.91
C LYS A 190 -19.63 -15.92 -16.24
N VAL A 191 -19.79 -15.83 -14.93
CA VAL A 191 -20.67 -16.67 -14.11
C VAL A 191 -22.13 -16.22 -14.32
#